data_AF-A0A5C7LXR6-F1
#
_entry.id   AF-A0A5C7LXR6-F1
#
_cell.length_a   1.000
_cell.length_b   1.000
_cell.length_c   1.000
_cell.angle_alpha   90.00
_cell.angle_beta   90.00
_cell.angle_gamma   90.00
#
_symmetry.space_group_name_H-M   'P 1'
#
loop_
_entity.id
_entity.type
_entity.pdbx_description
1 polymer ?
#
loop_
_entity_poly.entity_id
_entity_poly.type
_entity_poly.pdbx_seq_one_letter_code
_entity_poly.pdbx_strand_id
1 'polypeptide(L)'
;MELPQKQWALLEVALADYDKIIKDPQYEIDMGTWYSRDPDRNVCYVCLAGCFLVKSLKWEYGKSFYDLPDPVSNALYNLDRLRMGRYEDEHLYLTWPGVRADKYESIVLYEKFIYGVNPALWREAMTEFVAFLKEKDI
;
A
#
# COMPACT_ATOMS: atom_id res chain seq x y z
N MET A 1 -3.76 -10.79 13.07
CA MET A 1 -2.96 -11.14 11.89
C MET A 1 -1.56 -10.62 12.14
N GLU A 2 -0.52 -11.43 11.92
CA GLU A 2 0.85 -10.94 11.96
C GLU A 2 1.17 -10.22 10.65
N LEU A 3 1.78 -9.04 10.74
CA LEU A 3 2.18 -8.27 9.57
C LEU A 3 3.45 -8.87 8.96
N PRO A 4 3.54 -8.95 7.62
CA PRO A 4 4.79 -9.27 6.97
C PRO A 4 5.89 -8.27 7.38
N GLN A 5 7.04 -8.79 7.80
CA GLN A 5 8.16 -7.97 8.29
C GLN A 5 9.00 -7.37 7.14
N LYS A 6 9.00 -8.02 5.98
CA LYS A 6 9.72 -7.58 4.78
C LYS A 6 8.81 -6.73 3.90
N GLN A 7 9.36 -5.69 3.28
CA GLN A 7 8.56 -4.77 2.47
C GLN A 7 7.99 -5.45 1.23
N TRP A 8 8.80 -6.27 0.54
CA TRP A 8 8.31 -7.06 -0.58
C TRP A 8 7.12 -7.95 -0.18
N ALA A 9 7.15 -8.54 1.01
CA ALA A 9 6.11 -9.44 1.49
C ALA A 9 4.81 -8.69 1.82
N LEU A 10 4.92 -7.50 2.43
CA LEU A 10 3.79 -6.62 2.66
C LEU A 10 3.15 -6.19 1.34
N LEU A 11 3.96 -5.80 0.37
CA LEU A 11 3.50 -5.38 -0.95
C LEU A 11 2.83 -6.55 -1.71
N GLU A 12 3.34 -7.77 -1.63
CA GLU A 12 2.69 -8.96 -2.22
C GLU A 12 1.30 -9.21 -1.65
N VAL A 13 1.14 -9.12 -0.33
CA VAL A 13 -0.17 -9.29 0.30
C VAL A 13 -1.12 -8.17 -0.14
N ALA A 14 -0.65 -6.93 -0.17
CA ALA A 14 -1.46 -5.80 -0.61
C ALA A 14 -1.88 -5.91 -2.10
N LEU A 15 -0.99 -6.38 -2.97
CA LEU A 15 -1.29 -6.63 -4.38
C LEU A 15 -2.29 -7.80 -4.55
N ALA A 16 -2.17 -8.85 -3.75
CA ALA A 16 -3.16 -9.93 -3.74
C ALA A 16 -4.54 -9.45 -3.27
N ASP A 17 -4.59 -8.50 -2.35
CA ASP A 17 -5.82 -7.86 -1.90
C ASP A 17 -6.41 -6.91 -2.95
N TYR A 18 -5.56 -6.15 -3.63
CA TYR A 18 -5.92 -5.35 -4.78
C TYR A 18 -6.61 -6.20 -5.85
N ASP A 19 -6.04 -7.36 -6.19
CA ASP A 19 -6.59 -8.27 -7.21
C ASP A 19 -7.97 -8.85 -6.82
N LYS A 20 -8.29 -8.87 -5.52
CA LYS A 20 -9.63 -9.22 -5.02
C LYS A 20 -10.58 -8.03 -5.10
N ILE A 21 -10.10 -6.83 -4.77
CA ILE A 21 -10.89 -5.59 -4.77
C ILE A 21 -11.36 -5.22 -6.17
N ILE A 22 -10.51 -5.31 -7.20
CA ILE A 22 -10.89 -4.94 -8.58
C ILE A 22 -12.02 -5.82 -9.15
N LYS A 23 -12.33 -6.96 -8.52
CA LYS A 23 -13.40 -7.88 -8.91
C LYS A 23 -14.66 -7.70 -8.06
N ASP A 24 -14.61 -6.84 -7.05
CA ASP A 24 -15.68 -6.64 -6.07
C ASP A 24 -16.44 -5.36 -6.42
N PRO A 25 -17.72 -5.45 -6.84
CA PRO A 25 -18.49 -4.29 -7.31
C PRO A 25 -18.79 -3.26 -6.21
N GLN A 26 -18.54 -3.59 -4.94
CA GLN A 26 -18.67 -2.62 -3.85
C GLN A 26 -17.49 -1.65 -3.79
N TYR A 27 -16.43 -1.89 -4.56
CA TYR A 27 -15.20 -1.12 -4.49
C TYR A 27 -14.73 -0.63 -5.85
N GLU A 28 -14.11 0.54 -5.85
CA GLU A 28 -13.37 1.06 -6.99
C GLU A 28 -11.96 1.44 -6.54
N ILE A 29 -10.98 1.12 -7.38
CA ILE A 29 -9.61 1.54 -7.11
C ILE A 29 -9.52 3.02 -7.44
N ASP A 30 -9.17 3.80 -6.42
CA ASP A 30 -8.83 5.20 -6.57
C ASP A 30 -7.52 5.45 -5.84
N MET A 31 -6.47 5.65 -6.63
CA MET A 31 -5.15 5.96 -6.10
C MET A 31 -5.06 7.41 -5.61
N GLY A 32 -6.14 8.20 -5.55
CA GLY A 32 -6.21 9.51 -4.93
C GLY A 32 -6.71 9.50 -3.48
N THR A 33 -7.29 8.39 -3.02
CA THR A 33 -7.93 8.29 -1.70
C THR A 33 -7.45 7.06 -0.93
N TRP A 34 -7.49 7.12 0.40
CA TRP A 34 -7.15 5.96 1.24
C TRP A 34 -8.31 4.95 1.27
N TYR A 35 -9.42 5.40 1.85
CA TYR A 35 -10.68 4.68 1.94
C TYR A 35 -11.80 5.69 2.10
N SER A 36 -12.60 5.88 1.06
CA SER A 36 -13.75 6.80 1.06
C SER A 36 -15.00 6.07 0.56
N ARG A 37 -16.17 6.47 1.04
CA ARG A 37 -17.46 5.93 0.58
C ARG A 37 -18.22 7.00 -0.17
N ASP A 38 -18.67 6.64 -1.37
CA ASP A 38 -19.62 7.41 -2.15
C ASP A 38 -21.04 7.05 -1.69
N PRO A 39 -21.78 7.96 -1.03
CA PRO A 39 -23.13 7.66 -0.58
C PRO A 39 -24.13 7.53 -1.74
N ASP A 40 -23.88 8.20 -2.87
CA ASP A 40 -24.81 8.26 -4.00
C ASP A 40 -24.67 7.02 -4.89
N ARG A 41 -23.44 6.56 -5.09
CA ARG A 41 -23.13 5.35 -5.87
C ARG A 41 -23.10 4.08 -5.04
N ASN A 42 -23.09 4.21 -3.71
CA ASN A 42 -22.92 3.12 -2.75
C ASN A 42 -21.66 2.26 -3.03
N VAL A 43 -20.57 2.92 -3.45
CA VAL A 43 -19.26 2.29 -3.69
C VAL A 43 -18.21 2.83 -2.73
N CYS A 44 -17.18 2.04 -2.49
CA CYS A 44 -16.03 2.38 -1.67
C CYS A 44 -14.80 2.59 -2.55
N TYR A 45 -14.27 3.80 -2.57
CA TYR A 45 -13.00 4.10 -3.23
C TYR A 45 -11.84 3.74 -2.32
N VAL A 46 -10.88 2.96 -2.81
CA VAL A 46 -9.71 2.52 -2.04
C VAL A 46 -8.43 2.55 -2.88
N CYS A 47 -7.31 2.93 -2.26
CA CYS A 47 -5.99 2.71 -2.83
C CYS A 47 -5.42 1.34 -2.41
N LEU A 48 -4.14 1.08 -2.68
CA LEU A 48 -3.46 -0.15 -2.24
C LEU A 48 -3.51 -0.35 -0.71
N ALA A 49 -3.26 0.70 0.07
CA ALA A 49 -3.37 0.64 1.53
C ALA A 49 -4.82 0.33 1.96
N GLY A 50 -5.80 0.96 1.30
CA GLY A 50 -7.22 0.65 1.49
C GLY A 50 -7.59 -0.79 1.13
N CYS A 51 -6.98 -1.37 0.09
CA CYS A 51 -7.17 -2.77 -0.28
C CYS A 51 -6.73 -3.70 0.85
N PHE A 52 -5.51 -3.49 1.38
CA PHE A 52 -4.98 -4.26 2.50
C PHE A 52 -5.85 -4.11 3.75
N LEU A 53 -6.28 -2.88 4.03
CA LEU A 53 -7.14 -2.55 5.15
C LEU A 53 -8.48 -3.30 5.09
N VAL A 54 -9.14 -3.31 3.93
CA VAL A 54 -10.44 -3.97 3.76
C VAL A 54 -10.29 -5.49 3.72
N LYS A 55 -9.33 -6.02 2.96
CA LYS A 55 -9.26 -7.47 2.68
C LYS A 55 -8.43 -8.24 3.70
N SER A 56 -7.26 -7.75 4.10
CA SER A 56 -6.41 -8.42 5.09
C SER A 56 -6.81 -8.07 6.53
N LEU A 57 -7.02 -6.79 6.82
CA LEU A 57 -7.35 -6.34 8.19
C LEU A 57 -8.85 -6.42 8.52
N LYS A 58 -9.71 -6.64 7.52
CA LYS A 58 -11.18 -6.68 7.68
C LYS A 58 -11.73 -5.42 8.35
N TRP A 59 -11.11 -4.28 8.06
CA TRP A 59 -11.51 -3.02 8.64
C TRP A 59 -12.86 -2.57 8.07
N GLU A 60 -13.67 -1.98 8.94
CA GLU A 60 -14.98 -1.45 8.55
C GLU A 60 -14.86 0.04 8.22
N TYR A 61 -15.56 0.48 7.17
CA TYR A 61 -15.68 1.89 6.85
C TYR A 61 -16.22 2.69 8.04
N GLY A 62 -15.69 3.90 8.26
CA GLY A 62 -16.12 4.80 9.32
C GLY A 62 -15.45 4.59 10.68
N LYS A 63 -14.68 3.51 10.87
CA LYS A 63 -13.80 3.37 12.04
C LYS A 63 -12.58 4.30 11.91
N SER A 64 -12.16 4.88 13.03
CA SER A 64 -11.04 5.81 13.09
C SER A 64 -9.72 5.10 12.83
N PHE A 65 -8.91 5.61 11.91
CA PHE A 65 -7.57 5.07 11.65
C PHE A 65 -6.64 5.17 12.86
N TYR A 66 -6.91 6.07 13.81
CA TYR A 66 -6.14 6.20 15.04
C TYR A 66 -6.32 5.02 16.00
N ASP A 67 -7.32 4.16 15.75
CA ASP A 67 -7.56 2.96 16.56
C ASP A 67 -6.67 1.79 16.09
N LEU A 68 -5.92 1.94 15.00
CA LEU A 68 -5.01 0.93 14.49
C LEU A 68 -3.72 0.88 15.34
N PRO A 69 -3.22 -0.32 15.70
CA PRO A 69 -1.93 -0.45 16.35
C PRO A 69 -0.80 0.16 15.51
N ASP A 70 0.19 0.78 16.15
CA ASP A 70 1.29 1.45 15.44
C ASP A 70 1.91 0.61 14.31
N PRO A 71 2.28 -0.67 14.48
CA PRO A 71 2.87 -1.45 13.39
C PRO A 71 1.96 -1.51 12.14
N VAL A 72 0.65 -1.55 12.35
CA VAL A 72 -0.36 -1.59 11.28
C VAL A 72 -0.47 -0.23 10.59
N SER A 73 -0.57 0.84 11.38
CA SER A 73 -0.63 2.21 10.86
C SER A 73 0.58 2.54 9.97
N ASN A 74 1.76 2.07 10.34
CA ASN A 74 2.97 2.29 9.57
C ASN A 74 3.07 1.43 8.32
N ALA A 75 2.62 0.17 8.38
CA ALA A 75 2.50 -0.65 7.18
C ALA A 75 1.58 0.03 6.15
N LEU A 76 0.43 0.55 6.58
CA LEU A 76 -0.49 1.29 5.71
C LEU A 76 0.12 2.57 5.16
N TYR A 77 0.84 3.33 6.00
CA TYR A 77 1.55 4.52 5.56
C TYR A 77 2.60 4.19 4.48
N ASN A 78 3.38 3.12 4.66
CA ASN A 78 4.35 2.68 3.66
C ASN A 78 3.69 2.33 2.32
N LEU A 79 2.56 1.63 2.34
CA LEU A 79 1.78 1.33 1.13
C LEU A 79 1.24 2.61 0.46
N ASP A 80 0.84 3.61 1.25
CA ASP A 80 0.40 4.91 0.74
C ASP A 80 1.53 5.73 0.09
N ARG A 81 2.73 5.68 0.65
CA ARG A 81 3.91 6.35 0.06
C ARG A 81 4.26 5.76 -1.30
N LEU A 82 4.20 4.44 -1.42
CA LEU A 82 4.40 3.75 -2.70
C LEU A 82 3.37 4.14 -3.76
N ARG A 83 2.09 4.33 -3.37
CA ARG A 83 1.05 4.87 -4.26
C ARG A 83 1.46 6.22 -4.88
N MET A 84 2.16 7.06 -4.14
CA MET A 84 2.63 8.38 -4.61
C MET A 84 3.91 8.33 -5.46
N GLY A 85 4.39 7.13 -5.83
CA GLY A 85 5.66 6.97 -6.56
C GLY A 85 6.88 7.38 -5.73
N ARG A 86 6.73 7.45 -4.40
CA ARG A 86 7.79 7.80 -3.47
C ARG A 86 8.31 6.53 -2.83
N TYR A 87 9.54 6.17 -3.18
CA TYR A 87 10.33 5.21 -2.43
C TYR A 87 11.44 5.97 -1.70
N GLU A 88 11.40 5.94 -0.38
CA GLU A 88 12.41 6.54 0.50
C GLU A 88 13.17 5.40 1.17
N ASP A 89 14.46 5.27 0.89
CA ASP A 89 15.34 4.34 1.60
C ASP A 89 16.09 5.05 2.72
N GLU A 90 15.79 4.69 3.96
CA GLU A 90 16.81 4.35 4.96
C GLU A 90 16.25 3.37 6.02
N HIS A 91 15.60 2.29 5.54
CA HIS A 91 14.91 1.24 6.32
C HIS A 91 13.62 1.63 7.09
N LEU A 92 12.47 1.18 6.55
CA LEU A 92 11.28 0.72 7.31
C LEU A 92 10.96 1.54 8.57
N TYR A 93 10.23 2.65 8.44
CA TYR A 93 10.01 3.54 9.60
C TYR A 93 9.41 2.90 10.85
N LEU A 94 8.89 1.65 10.89
CA LEU A 94 8.32 1.07 12.11
C LEU A 94 8.25 -0.47 12.25
N THR A 95 9.22 -1.24 11.76
CA THR A 95 9.31 -2.67 12.14
C THR A 95 10.73 -3.16 12.44
N TRP A 96 11.44 -2.55 13.39
CA TRP A 96 12.44 -3.25 14.20
C TRP A 96 12.83 -2.48 15.48
N PRO A 97 12.75 -3.07 16.69
CA PRO A 97 13.30 -2.44 17.90
C PRO A 97 14.84 -2.38 17.82
N GLY A 98 15.42 -1.17 17.85
CA GLY A 98 16.85 -0.96 18.11
C GLY A 98 17.76 -0.58 16.94
N VAL A 99 17.21 -0.18 15.78
CA VAL A 99 18.01 0.30 14.64
C VAL A 99 17.71 1.78 14.37
N ARG A 100 18.76 2.60 14.22
CA ARG A 100 18.68 4.00 13.76
C ARG A 100 19.29 4.11 12.37
N ALA A 101 18.72 4.99 11.55
CA ALA A 101 19.06 5.18 10.16
C ALA A 101 19.84 6.48 9.96
N ASP A 102 20.88 6.40 9.12
CA ASP A 102 21.66 7.53 8.67
C ASP A 102 22.01 7.40 7.18
N LYS A 103 21.04 7.73 6.29
CA LYS A 103 21.16 8.39 4.95
C LYS A 103 20.04 8.00 3.96
N TYR A 104 19.22 8.98 3.56
CA TYR A 104 18.21 8.88 2.50
C TYR A 104 18.79 8.59 1.09
N GLU A 105 18.43 7.47 0.47
CA GLU A 105 18.45 7.28 -1.00
C GLU A 105 17.01 7.19 -1.53
N SER A 106 16.54 8.18 -2.31
CA SER A 106 15.19 8.15 -2.90
C SER A 106 15.22 7.54 -4.30
N ILE A 107 14.46 6.48 -4.56
CA ILE A 107 14.17 6.03 -5.93
C ILE A 107 12.93 6.79 -6.39
N VAL A 108 13.12 7.67 -7.37
CA VAL A 108 12.02 8.39 -8.02
C VAL A 108 11.42 7.48 -9.08
N LEU A 109 10.28 6.86 -8.77
CA LEU A 109 9.55 5.98 -9.67
C LEU A 109 8.68 6.76 -10.69
N TYR A 110 8.74 8.10 -10.72
CA TYR A 110 7.77 8.95 -11.43
C TYR A 110 7.55 8.64 -12.92
N GLU A 111 8.56 8.20 -13.67
CA GLU A 111 8.44 8.04 -15.13
C GLU A 111 7.66 6.80 -15.57
N LYS A 112 7.62 5.75 -14.73
CA LYS A 112 6.77 4.56 -14.95
C LYS A 112 5.43 4.62 -14.21
N PHE A 113 5.31 5.49 -13.21
CA PHE A 113 4.22 5.50 -12.24
C PHE A 113 3.36 6.76 -12.38
N ILE A 114 2.99 7.12 -13.61
CA ILE A 114 2.06 8.22 -13.85
C ILE A 114 0.68 7.79 -13.34
N TYR A 115 0.34 8.37 -12.19
CA TYR A 115 -0.96 8.39 -11.53
C TYR A 115 -2.14 8.42 -12.52
N GLY A 116 -3.14 7.58 -12.28
CA GLY A 116 -4.47 7.71 -12.90
C GLY A 116 -4.59 7.37 -14.39
N VAL A 117 -3.50 7.03 -15.10
CA VAL A 117 -3.57 6.75 -16.53
C VAL A 117 -3.96 5.30 -16.81
N ASN A 118 -3.48 4.34 -16.00
CA ASN A 118 -3.86 2.93 -16.15
C ASN A 118 -3.55 2.08 -14.89
N PRO A 119 -4.57 1.60 -14.16
CA PRO A 119 -4.38 0.73 -12.98
C PRO A 119 -3.63 -0.58 -13.28
N ALA A 120 -3.72 -1.11 -14.51
CA ALA A 120 -3.01 -2.32 -14.91
C ALA A 120 -1.50 -2.07 -15.05
N LEU A 121 -1.10 -0.95 -15.67
CA LEU A 121 0.33 -0.58 -15.76
C LEU A 121 0.94 -0.34 -14.38
N TRP A 122 0.19 0.29 -13.48
CA TRP A 122 0.63 0.47 -12.10
C TRP A 122 0.82 -0.87 -11.39
N ARG A 123 -0.11 -1.81 -11.56
CA ARG A 123 -0.06 -3.16 -10.98
C ARG A 123 1.13 -3.97 -11.50
N GLU A 124 1.45 -3.84 -12.78
CA GLU A 124 2.64 -4.43 -13.41
C GLU A 124 3.92 -3.83 -12.83
N ALA A 125 4.02 -2.50 -12.79
CA ALA A 125 5.20 -1.80 -12.26
C ALA A 125 5.44 -2.11 -10.77
N MET A 126 4.38 -2.28 -9.96
CA MET A 126 4.50 -2.76 -8.57
C MET A 126 4.97 -4.21 -8.49
N THR A 127 4.63 -5.06 -9.46
CA THR A 127 5.14 -6.45 -9.52
C THR A 127 6.63 -6.47 -9.84
N GLU A 128 7.07 -5.68 -10.80
CA GLU A 128 8.50 -5.48 -11.09
C GLU A 128 9.24 -4.99 -9.84
N PHE A 129 8.62 -4.06 -9.11
CA PHE A 129 9.21 -3.51 -7.90
C PHE A 129 9.30 -4.55 -6.77
N VAL A 130 8.29 -5.40 -6.58
CA VAL A 130 8.39 -6.56 -5.67
C VAL A 130 9.56 -7.46 -6.03
N ALA A 131 9.74 -7.77 -7.32
CA ALA A 131 10.84 -8.62 -7.78
C ALA A 131 12.20 -7.98 -7.49
N PHE A 132 12.34 -6.68 -7.71
CA PHE A 132 13.52 -5.91 -7.35
C PHE A 132 13.81 -5.97 -5.84
N LEU A 133 12.83 -5.68 -4.99
CA LEU A 133 12.99 -5.73 -3.53
C LEU A 133 13.40 -7.13 -3.05
N LYS A 134 12.83 -8.19 -3.64
CA LYS A 134 13.22 -9.59 -3.36
C LYS A 134 14.66 -9.89 -3.72
N GLU A 135 15.13 -9.42 -4.88
CA GLU A 135 16.53 -9.60 -5.29
C GLU A 135 17.51 -8.96 -4.30
N LYS A 136 17.10 -7.82 -3.71
CA LYS A 136 17.91 -7.09 -2.73
C LYS A 136 17.71 -7.54 -1.28
N ASP A 137 16.76 -8.43 -1.01
CA ASP A 137 16.32 -8.83 0.33
C ASP A 137 15.90 -7.65 1.25
N ILE A 138 15.21 -6.66 0.67
CA ILE A 138 14.70 -5.46 1.35
C ILE A 138 13.19 -5.57 1.61
#